data_AF-A0A7C4W0Z4-F1
#
_entry.id   AF-A0A7C4W0Z4-F1
#
_cell.length_a   1.000
_cell.length_b   1.000
_cell.length_c   1.000
_cell.angle_alpha   90.00
_cell.angle_beta   90.00
_cell.angle_gamma   90.00
#
_symmetry.space_group_name_H-M   'P 1'
#
loop_
_entity.id
_entity.type
_entity.pdbx_description
1 polymer ?
#
loop_
_entity_poly.entity_id
_entity_poly.type
_entity_poly.pdbx_seq_one_letter_code
_entity_poly.pdbx_strand_id
1 'polypeptide(L)'
;MFAAGFFAGVVLTVYKTSSQHPTSAASKMPIAPQTQDNIAALEAEANRNPQDAAGWIQLGNACFDADMPEKAIAAYEKALKIDENNPNVWTDLGVMYRRTGQFDMAIAAF
;
A
#
# COMPACT_ATOMS: atom_id res chain seq x y z
N MET A 1 58.16 34.71 -3.59
CA MET A 1 56.78 35.23 -3.70
C MET A 1 55.85 34.19 -3.10
N PHE A 2 55.25 34.49 -1.96
CA PHE A 2 54.24 33.66 -1.30
C PHE A 2 52.85 34.06 -1.80
N ALA A 3 52.04 33.06 -2.18
CA ALA A 3 50.58 33.07 -2.14
C ALA A 3 50.20 31.60 -1.86
N ALA A 4 49.88 31.17 -0.65
CA ALA A 4 48.73 31.52 0.20
C ALA A 4 47.40 31.34 -0.55
N GLY A 5 46.76 30.17 -0.39
CA GLY A 5 45.47 29.82 -0.99
C GLY A 5 44.87 28.58 -0.33
N PHE A 6 44.34 28.81 0.87
CA PHE A 6 43.49 28.04 1.78
C PHE A 6 42.92 26.65 1.40
N PHE A 7 42.90 25.80 2.43
CA PHE A 7 42.22 24.52 2.60
C PHE A 7 40.70 24.59 2.36
N ALA A 8 40.14 23.48 1.86
CA ALA A 8 38.98 22.77 2.44
C ALA A 8 38.12 22.11 1.36
N GLY A 9 38.61 21.00 0.78
CA GLY A 9 37.75 20.03 0.10
C GLY A 9 37.37 18.91 1.06
N VAL A 10 36.68 19.24 2.15
CA VAL A 10 36.15 18.23 3.07
C VAL A 10 35.01 17.49 2.37
N VAL A 11 35.27 16.21 2.08
CA VAL A 11 34.36 15.07 2.21
C VAL A 11 32.86 15.38 2.04
N LEU A 12 32.34 15.13 0.85
CA LEU A 12 30.94 14.74 0.66
C LEU A 12 30.87 13.42 -0.13
N THR A 13 31.59 12.41 0.37
CA THR A 13 31.44 11.00 -0.02
C THR A 13 30.47 10.27 0.90
N VAL A 14 29.45 10.96 1.43
CA VAL A 14 28.42 10.34 2.28
C VAL A 14 27.07 11.01 2.03
N TYR A 15 26.40 10.63 0.95
CA TYR A 15 24.93 10.59 0.91
C TYR A 15 24.36 9.41 0.13
N LYS A 16 25.20 8.40 -0.18
CA LYS A 16 24.72 7.05 -0.51
C LYS A 16 24.80 6.15 0.72
N THR A 17 24.29 6.67 1.83
CA THR A 17 24.15 5.94 3.10
C THR A 17 22.67 5.89 3.44
N SER A 18 22.16 4.67 3.47
CA SER A 18 21.01 4.24 4.26
C SER A 18 19.67 4.89 3.96
N SER A 19 19.05 4.41 2.90
CA SER A 19 17.65 3.96 3.02
C SER A 19 17.54 2.51 2.57
N GLN A 20 18.41 1.64 3.10
CA GLN A 20 17.87 0.34 3.49
C GLN A 20 16.92 0.65 4.65
N HIS A 21 15.69 1.04 4.31
CA HIS A 21 14.60 0.62 5.16
C HIS A 21 14.78 -0.89 5.27
N PRO A 22 14.83 -1.47 6.47
CA PRO A 22 14.37 -2.83 6.56
C PRO A 22 12.93 -2.71 6.04
N THR A 23 12.72 -3.02 4.76
CA THR A 23 11.44 -3.58 4.35
C THR A 23 11.30 -4.70 5.33
N SER A 24 10.46 -4.47 6.34
CA SER A 24 10.08 -5.47 7.29
C SER A 24 9.85 -6.68 6.41
N ALA A 25 10.74 -7.66 6.50
CA ALA A 25 10.36 -9.02 6.19
C ALA A 25 9.34 -9.28 7.29
N ALA A 26 8.12 -8.74 7.10
CA ALA A 26 6.92 -9.26 7.69
C ALA A 26 7.04 -10.71 7.30
N SER A 27 7.52 -11.48 8.28
CA SER A 27 7.54 -12.92 8.25
C SER A 27 6.21 -13.28 7.64
N LYS A 28 6.20 -13.84 6.43
CA LYS A 28 5.01 -14.33 5.75
C LYS A 28 4.43 -15.41 6.68
N MET A 29 3.73 -14.98 7.72
CA MET A 29 3.03 -15.88 8.61
C MET A 29 2.07 -16.59 7.67
N PRO A 30 2.05 -17.93 7.70
CA PRO A 30 1.12 -18.67 6.88
C PRO A 30 -0.27 -18.09 7.09
N ILE A 31 -0.87 -17.59 6.02
CA ILE A 31 -2.25 -17.10 6.07
C ILE A 31 -3.07 -18.27 6.58
N ALA A 32 -3.77 -18.07 7.70
CA ALA A 32 -4.56 -19.13 8.28
C ALA A 32 -5.57 -19.59 7.20
N PRO A 33 -5.77 -20.91 7.01
CA PRO A 33 -6.71 -21.42 6.00
C PRO A 33 -8.10 -20.78 6.10
N GLN A 34 -8.55 -20.52 7.34
CA GLN A 34 -9.80 -19.81 7.64
C GLN A 34 -9.85 -18.40 7.02
N THR A 35 -8.73 -17.66 7.04
CA THR A 35 -8.63 -16.34 6.41
C THR A 35 -8.75 -16.43 4.89
N GLN A 36 -8.13 -17.45 4.30
CA GLN A 36 -8.20 -17.66 2.85
C GLN A 36 -9.60 -18.08 2.38
N ASP A 37 -10.26 -18.97 3.12
CA ASP A 37 -11.63 -19.39 2.86
C ASP A 37 -12.61 -18.21 2.98
N ASN A 38 -12.44 -17.38 4.02
CA ASN A 38 -13.24 -16.18 4.23
C ASN A 38 -13.09 -15.18 3.07
N ILE A 39 -11.87 -14.92 2.62
CA ILE A 39 -11.61 -14.02 1.48
C ILE A 39 -12.26 -14.57 0.21
N ALA A 40 -12.16 -15.89 -0.04
CA ALA A 40 -12.77 -16.50 -1.21
C ALA A 40 -14.32 -16.39 -1.19
N ALA A 41 -14.94 -16.55 -0.01
CA ALA A 41 -16.37 -16.37 0.16
C ALA A 41 -16.81 -14.91 -0.09
N LEU A 42 -16.07 -13.94 0.44
CA LEU A 42 -16.31 -12.51 0.22
C LEU A 42 -16.14 -12.14 -1.26
N GLU A 43 -15.13 -12.68 -1.93
CA GLU A 43 -14.92 -12.47 -3.36
C GLU A 43 -16.09 -13.03 -4.18
N ALA A 44 -16.57 -14.23 -3.87
CA ALA A 44 -17.73 -14.81 -4.52
C ALA A 44 -19.02 -14.00 -4.26
N GLU A 45 -19.18 -13.40 -3.08
CA GLU A 45 -20.31 -12.54 -2.75
C GLU A 45 -20.27 -11.21 -3.52
N ALA A 46 -19.13 -10.51 -3.48
CA ALA A 46 -18.93 -9.26 -4.20
C ALA A 46 -19.11 -9.43 -5.72
N ASN A 47 -18.70 -10.57 -6.28
CA ASN A 47 -18.92 -10.87 -7.69
C ASN A 47 -20.39 -11.20 -8.02
N ARG A 48 -21.17 -11.74 -7.07
CA ARG A 48 -22.62 -11.97 -7.26
C ARG A 48 -23.40 -10.66 -7.24
N ASN A 49 -22.96 -9.69 -6.44
CA ASN A 49 -23.55 -8.37 -6.32
C ASN A 49 -22.56 -7.27 -6.70
N PRO A 50 -22.15 -7.17 -7.99
CA PRO A 50 -21.03 -6.32 -8.39
C PRO A 50 -21.30 -4.81 -8.26
N GLN A 51 -22.56 -4.40 -8.06
CA GLN A 51 -22.97 -3.00 -7.84
C GLN A 51 -23.11 -2.66 -6.34
N ASP A 52 -22.81 -3.61 -5.45
CA ASP A 52 -22.77 -3.34 -4.02
C ASP A 52 -21.35 -2.90 -3.60
N ALA A 53 -21.18 -1.61 -3.35
CA ALA A 53 -19.93 -1.06 -2.85
C ALA A 53 -19.52 -1.71 -1.51
N ALA A 54 -20.48 -2.02 -0.63
CA ALA A 54 -20.18 -2.58 0.69
C ALA A 54 -19.51 -3.96 0.59
N GLY A 55 -19.96 -4.83 -0.31
CA GLY A 55 -19.31 -6.12 -0.57
C GLY A 55 -17.85 -5.98 -1.03
N TRP A 56 -17.57 -5.02 -1.91
CA TRP A 56 -16.20 -4.72 -2.35
C TRP A 56 -15.33 -4.16 -1.21
N ILE A 57 -15.89 -3.28 -0.36
CA ILE A 57 -15.20 -2.75 0.82
C ILE A 57 -14.86 -3.88 1.81
N GLN A 58 -15.80 -4.78 2.08
CA GLN A 58 -15.56 -5.92 2.97
C GLN A 58 -14.45 -6.84 2.46
N LEU A 59 -14.44 -7.13 1.15
CA LEU A 59 -13.36 -7.88 0.53
C LEU A 59 -12.01 -7.15 0.65
N GLY A 60 -12.00 -5.83 0.41
CA GLY A 60 -10.81 -4.99 0.55
C GLY A 60 -10.23 -5.04 1.95
N ASN A 61 -11.08 -4.87 2.98
CA ASN A 61 -10.68 -4.91 4.38
C ASN A 61 -10.11 -6.29 4.78
N ALA A 62 -10.77 -7.37 4.35
CA ALA A 62 -10.26 -8.72 4.60
C ALA A 62 -8.88 -8.96 3.94
N CYS A 63 -8.67 -8.44 2.74
CA CYS A 63 -7.36 -8.49 2.06
C CYS A 63 -6.32 -7.59 2.74
N PHE A 64 -6.72 -6.42 3.25
CA PHE A 64 -5.86 -5.51 4.01
C PHE A 64 -5.31 -6.21 5.25
N ASP A 65 -6.20 -6.83 6.03
CA ASP A 65 -5.88 -7.53 7.28
C ASP A 65 -5.03 -8.78 7.03
N ALA A 66 -5.22 -9.43 5.87
CA ALA A 66 -4.45 -10.60 5.45
C ALA A 66 -3.10 -10.27 4.77
N ASP A 67 -2.67 -9.00 4.76
CA ASP A 67 -1.43 -8.55 4.09
C ASP A 67 -1.40 -8.92 2.59
N MET A 68 -2.54 -8.79 1.91
CA MET A 68 -2.70 -8.96 0.45
C MET A 68 -2.98 -7.60 -0.22
N PRO A 69 -1.99 -6.68 -0.28
CA PRO A 69 -2.24 -5.31 -0.66
C PRO A 69 -2.73 -5.15 -2.11
N GLU A 70 -2.25 -5.96 -3.06
CA GLU A 70 -2.71 -5.89 -4.46
C GLU A 70 -4.19 -6.27 -4.60
N LYS A 71 -4.66 -7.27 -3.83
CA LYS A 71 -6.08 -7.65 -3.83
C LYS A 71 -6.95 -6.60 -3.14
N ALA A 72 -6.46 -6.01 -2.05
CA ALA A 72 -7.13 -4.92 -1.37
C ALA A 72 -7.33 -3.72 -2.30
N ILE A 73 -6.28 -3.32 -3.04
CA ILE A 73 -6.34 -2.26 -4.07
C ILE A 73 -7.46 -2.55 -5.08
N ALA A 74 -7.45 -3.74 -5.68
CA ALA A 74 -8.44 -4.09 -6.70
C ALA A 74 -9.88 -4.07 -6.17
N ALA A 75 -10.10 -4.46 -4.91
CA ALA A 75 -11.42 -4.42 -4.29
C ALA A 75 -11.86 -2.98 -3.97
N TYR A 76 -10.98 -2.16 -3.39
CA TYR A 76 -11.28 -0.76 -3.10
C TYR A 76 -11.51 0.06 -4.36
N GLU A 77 -10.74 -0.16 -5.43
CA GLU A 77 -10.97 0.50 -6.73
C GLU A 77 -12.35 0.14 -7.31
N LYS A 78 -12.83 -1.09 -7.11
CA LYS A 78 -14.20 -1.47 -7.51
C LYS A 78 -15.26 -0.79 -6.64
N ALA A 79 -15.04 -0.68 -5.33
CA ALA A 79 -15.92 0.06 -4.44
C ALA A 79 -16.03 1.54 -4.85
N LEU A 80 -14.91 2.20 -5.13
CA LEU A 80 -14.85 3.61 -5.54
C LEU A 80 -15.44 3.86 -6.93
N LYS A 81 -15.49 2.86 -7.81
CA LYS A 81 -16.23 2.96 -9.08
C LYS A 81 -17.75 3.05 -8.87
N ILE A 82 -18.25 2.61 -7.72
CA ILE A 82 -19.67 2.61 -7.36
C ILE A 82 -20.00 3.80 -6.47
N ASP A 83 -19.15 4.06 -5.47
CA ASP A 83 -19.24 5.19 -4.55
C ASP A 83 -17.91 5.96 -4.52
N GLU A 84 -17.78 6.90 -5.46
CA GLU A 84 -16.54 7.66 -5.69
C GLU A 84 -16.18 8.62 -4.53
N ASN A 85 -17.15 8.95 -3.68
CA ASN A 85 -17.02 9.98 -2.65
C ASN A 85 -16.81 9.39 -1.25
N ASN A 86 -16.32 8.16 -1.15
CA ASN A 86 -16.11 7.49 0.12
C ASN A 86 -14.69 7.75 0.69
N PRO A 87 -14.51 8.69 1.64
CA PRO A 87 -13.18 9.07 2.11
C PRO A 87 -12.46 7.96 2.87
N ASN A 88 -13.20 7.04 3.51
CA ASN A 88 -12.61 5.91 4.21
C ASN A 88 -11.93 4.97 3.22
N VAL A 89 -12.60 4.67 2.11
CA VAL A 89 -12.06 3.79 1.07
C VAL A 89 -10.86 4.44 0.36
N TRP A 90 -10.90 5.75 0.11
CA TRP A 90 -9.74 6.49 -0.40
C TRP A 90 -8.54 6.41 0.55
N THR A 91 -8.78 6.56 1.86
CA THR A 91 -7.72 6.44 2.88
C THR A 91 -7.10 5.04 2.86
N ASP A 92 -7.92 3.99 2.89
CA ASP A 92 -7.45 2.60 2.88
C ASP A 92 -6.70 2.26 1.58
N LEU A 93 -7.20 2.74 0.44
CA LEU A 93 -6.54 2.61 -0.85
C LEU A 93 -5.17 3.31 -0.87
N GLY A 94 -5.08 4.53 -0.33
CA GLY A 94 -3.82 5.27 -0.20
C GLY A 94 -2.79 4.53 0.65
N VAL A 95 -3.23 3.89 1.76
CA VAL A 95 -2.37 3.03 2.58
C VAL A 95 -1.86 1.83 1.77
N MET A 96 -2.70 1.20 0.94
CA MET A 96 -2.27 0.06 0.11
C MET A 96 -1.32 0.48 -1.02
N TYR A 97 -1.55 1.61 -1.66
CA TYR A 97 -0.60 2.17 -2.64
C TYR A 97 0.75 2.47 -1.99
N ARG A 98 0.76 3.01 -0.76
CA ARG A 98 2.01 3.22 -0.01
C ARG A 98 2.73 1.90 0.30
N ARG A 99 2.00 0.84 0.68
CA ARG A 99 2.59 -0.50 0.95
C ARG A 99 3.22 -1.13 -0.29
N THR A 100 2.65 -0.88 -1.47
CA THR A 100 3.12 -1.41 -2.75
C THR A 100 4.13 -0.51 -3.45
N GLY A 101 4.53 0.61 -2.82
CA GLY A 101 5.51 1.55 -3.38
C GLY A 101 4.96 2.50 -4.46
N GLN A 102 3.65 2.53 -4.66
CA GLN A 102 2.96 3.40 -5.61
C GLN A 102 2.72 4.78 -4.97
N PHE A 103 3.79 5.49 -4.63
CA PHE A 103 3.71 6.71 -3.80
C PHE A 103 2.90 7.84 -4.45
N ASP A 104 2.99 8.02 -5.76
CA ASP A 104 2.21 9.05 -6.47
C ASP A 104 0.70 8.80 -6.33
N MET A 105 0.29 7.54 -6.47
CA MET A 105 -1.11 7.13 -6.28
C MET A 105 -1.54 7.27 -4.81
N ALA A 106 -0.64 6.99 -3.86
CA ALA A 106 -0.92 7.17 -2.44
C ALA A 106 -1.15 8.65 -2.09
N ILE A 107 -0.35 9.57 -2.63
CA ILE A 107 -0.51 11.02 -2.42
C ILE A 107 -1.84 11.50 -3.01
N ALA A 108 -2.22 11.00 -4.19
CA ALA A 108 -3.50 11.37 -4.82
C ALA A 108 -4.72 10.84 -4.04
N ALA A 109 -4.56 9.78 -3.26
CA ALA A 109 -5.64 9.16 -2.49
C ALA A 109 -5.83 9.75 -1.07
N PHE A 110 -4.88 10.56 -0.57
CA PHE A 110 -4.98 11.27 0.72
C PHE A 110 -5.52 12.69 0.55
#